data_AF-A0A2E8CLD0-F1
#
_entry.id   AF-A0A2E8CLD0-F1
#
_cell.length_a   1.000
_cell.length_b   1.000
_cell.length_c   1.000
_cell.angle_alpha   90.00
_cell.angle_beta   90.00
_cell.angle_gamma   90.00
#
_symmetry.space_group_name_H-M   'P 1'
#
loop_
_entity.id
_entity.type
_entity.pdbx_description
1 polymer ?
#
loop_
_entity_poly.entity_id
_entity_poly.type
_entity_poly.pdbx_seq_one_letter_code
_entity_poly.pdbx_strand_id
1 'polypeptide(L)' 'MMELEEHLITCPYCAEAFTALIDPTMAGDQCVEDCEICCQPIVFLISANGPQDPCTISTHRENE' A
#
# COMPACT_ATOMS: atom_id res chain seq x y z
N MET A 1 18.37 -6.40 8.59
CA MET A 1 17.05 -6.16 9.20
C MET A 1 16.25 -5.49 8.11
N MET A 2 15.17 -6.13 7.67
CA MET A 2 14.26 -5.57 6.67
C MET A 2 13.27 -4.71 7.46
N GLU A 3 13.17 -3.43 7.11
CA GLU A 3 12.41 -2.44 7.87
C GLU A 3 11.17 -2.10 7.04
N LEU A 4 9.99 -2.35 7.60
CA LEU A 4 8.72 -1.98 6.98
C LEU A 4 8.53 -0.47 7.14
N GLU A 5 8.13 0.21 6.08
CA GLU A 5 7.84 1.64 6.08
C GLU A 5 6.37 1.89 6.39
N GLU A 6 6.11 2.80 7.34
CA GLU A 6 4.76 3.22 7.70
C GLU A 6 4.25 4.27 6.69
N HIS A 7 3.16 3.94 5.99
CA HIS A 7 2.51 4.84 5.05
C HIS A 7 1.05 5.06 5.42
N LEU A 8 0.66 6.33 5.50
CA LEU A 8 -0.75 6.70 5.64
C LEU A 8 -1.44 6.54 4.29
N ILE A 9 -2.35 5.57 4.20
CA ILE A 9 -3.13 5.31 3.00
C ILE A 9 -4.62 5.46 3.31
N THR A 10 -5.39 5.82 2.29
CA THR A 10 -6.84 6.01 2.42
C THR A 10 -7.55 4.89 1.68
N CYS A 11 -8.44 4.18 2.37
CA CYS A 11 -9.21 3.09 1.79
C CYS A 11 -10.13 3.62 0.67
N PRO A 12 -10.06 3.08 -0.56
CA PRO A 12 -10.96 3.49 -1.64
C PRO A 12 -12.41 2.97 -1.48
N TYR A 13 -12.66 2.11 -0.49
CA TYR A 13 -14.00 1.55 -0.19
C TYR A 13 -14.75 2.36 0.88
N CYS A 14 -14.20 2.47 2.08
CA CYS A 14 -14.83 3.18 3.20
C CYS A 14 -14.40 4.65 3.34
N ALA A 15 -13.40 5.09 2.57
CA ALA A 15 -12.79 6.43 2.67
C ALA A 15 -12.14 6.75 4.03
N GLU A 16 -11.84 5.73 4.84
CA GLU A 16 -11.07 5.89 6.08
C GLU A 16 -9.56 5.82 5.82
N ALA A 17 -8.78 6.59 6.57
CA ALA A 17 -7.32 6.58 6.49
C ALA A 17 -6.72 5.71 7.60
N PHE A 18 -5.74 4.88 7.24
CA PHE A 18 -5.02 4.02 8.17
C PHE A 18 -3.54 3.91 7.81
N THR A 19 -2.72 3.55 8.79
CA THR A 19 -1.29 3.32 8.57
C THR A 19 -1.07 1.90 8.07
N ALA A 20 -0.61 1.76 6.84
CA ALA A 20 -0.18 0.49 6.27
C ALA A 20 1.34 0.34 6.41
N LEU A 21 1.80 -0.87 6.72
CA LEU A 21 3.21 -1.24 6.75
C LEU A 21 3.59 -1.80 5.37
N ILE A 22 4.49 -1.11 4.68
CA ILE A 22 4.88 -1.46 3.31
C ILE A 22 6.33 -1.94 3.32
N ASP A 23 6.58 -3.04 2.61
CA ASP A 23 7.95 -3.52 2.39
C ASP A 23 8.50 -2.89 1.10
N PRO A 24 9.49 -1.99 1.18
CA PRO A 24 10.08 -1.38 -0.02
C PRO A 24 10.81 -2.40 -0.91
N THR A 25 11.13 -3.59 -0.41
CA THR A 25 11.73 -4.65 -1.23
C THR A 25 10.74 -5.29 -2.20
N MET A 26 9.44 -5.09 -1.98
CA MET A 26 8.35 -5.47 -2.89
C MET A 26 8.07 -4.39 -3.95
N ALA A 27 8.93 -3.39 -4.08
CA ALA A 27 8.75 -2.38 -5.10
C ALA A 27 8.78 -2.98 -6.52
N GLY A 28 7.73 -2.67 -7.30
CA GLY A 28 7.46 -3.24 -8.62
C GLY A 28 6.38 -4.32 -8.61
N ASP A 29 6.03 -4.85 -7.44
CA ASP A 29 4.94 -5.81 -7.28
C ASP A 29 3.64 -5.13 -6.82
N GLN A 30 2.54 -5.82 -7.06
CA GLN A 30 1.23 -5.49 -6.50
C GLN A 30 0.85 -6.53 -5.45
N CYS A 31 0.22 -6.08 -4.37
CA CYS A 31 -0.29 -6.94 -3.31
C CYS A 31 -1.75 -6.60 -3.03
N VAL A 32 -2.50 -7.58 -2.56
CA VAL A 32 -3.87 -7.37 -2.12
C VAL A 32 -3.91 -7.56 -0.63
N GLU A 33 -4.28 -6.51 0.09
CA GLU A 33 -4.42 -6.51 1.55
C GLU A 33 -5.82 -6.04 1.91
N ASP A 34 -6.40 -6.63 2.95
CA ASP A 34 -7.72 -6.25 3.42
C ASP A 34 -7.68 -4.92 4.19
N CYS A 35 -8.71 -4.11 4.02
CA CYS A 35 -8.88 -2.91 4.84
C CYS A 35 -9.12 -3.29 6.31
N GLU A 36 -8.30 -2.77 7.22
CA GLU A 36 -8.44 -2.92 8.68
C GLU A 36 -9.79 -2.42 9.25
N ILE A 37 -10.50 -1.59 8.49
CA ILE A 37 -11.78 -0.99 8.88
C ILE A 37 -12.98 -1.74 8.31
N CYS A 38 -12.97 -1.98 6.99
CA CYS A 38 -14.15 -2.48 6.27
C CYS A 38 -13.99 -3.91 5.71
N CYS A 39 -12.85 -4.56 5.96
CA CYS A 39 -12.55 -5.92 5.50
C CYS A 39 -12.80 -6.11 4.00
N GLN A 40 -12.43 -5.11 3.19
CA GLN A 40 -12.51 -5.17 1.72
C GLN A 40 -11.10 -5.26 1.14
N PRO A 41 -10.90 -6.03 0.06
CA PRO A 41 -9.59 -6.21 -0.56
C PRO A 41 -9.15 -4.95 -1.29
N ILE A 42 -8.03 -4.36 -0.86
CA ILE A 42 -7.39 -3.19 -1.50
C ILE A 42 -6.12 -3.66 -2.21
N VAL A 43 -5.96 -3.24 -3.46
CA VAL A 43 -4.73 -3.47 -4.23
C VAL A 43 -3.73 -2.36 -3.89
N PHE A 44 -2.56 -2.75 -3.42
CA PHE A 44 -1.42 -1.89 -3.17
C PHE A 44 -0.42 -2.04 -4.30
N LEU A 45 -0.14 -0.95 -5.02
CA LEU A 45 0.94 -0.87 -6.00
C LEU A 45 2.10 -0.10 -5.38
N ILE A 46 3.25 -0.78 -5.28
CA ILE A 46 4.47 -0.23 -4.71
C ILE A 46 5.40 0.10 -5.88
N SER A 47 5.75 1.37 -6.05
CA SER A 47 6.64 1.83 -7.12
C SER A 47 7.91 2.41 -6.52
N ALA A 48 9.07 1.78 -6.79
CA ALA A 48 10.37 2.36 -6.44
C ALA A 48 10.78 3.39 -7.49
N ASN A 49 10.95 4.63 -7.07
CA ASN A 49 11.39 5.73 -7.93
C ASN A 49 12.92 5.83 -8.05
N GLY A 50 13.67 5.02 -7.31
CA GLY A 50 15.13 4.93 -7.38
C GLY A 50 15.78 4.68 -6.01
N PRO A 51 17.11 4.53 -5.96
CA PRO A 51 17.83 4.16 -4.73
C PRO A 51 17.87 5.25 -3.63
N GLN A 52 17.41 6.47 -3.90
CA GLN A 52 17.37 7.58 -2.94
C GLN A 52 16.00 8.27 -2.85
N ASP A 53 15.01 7.81 -3.61
CA ASP A 53 13.68 8.41 -3.64
C ASP A 53 12.70 7.52 -2.85
N PRO A 54 11.80 8.09 -2.04
CA PRO A 54 10.81 7.30 -1.32
C PRO A 54 9.93 6.52 -2.28
N CYS A 55 9.58 5.28 -1.92
CA CYS A 55 8.64 4.50 -2.71
C CYS A 55 7.30 5.24 -2.81
N THR A 56 6.70 5.23 -4.00
CA THR A 56 5.35 5.76 -4.22
C THR A 56 4.35 4.61 -4.11
N ILE A 57 3.36 4.76 -3.23
CA ILE A 57 2.31 3.76 -3.01
C ILE A 57 1.00 4.29 -3.59
N SER A 58 0.36 3.47 -4.41
CA SER A 58 -0.97 3.74 -4.97
C SER A 58 -1.93 2.63 -4.56
N THR A 59 -3.11 3.01 -4.09
CA THR A 59 -4.15 2.06 -3.62
C THR A 59 -5.34 2.06 -4.56
N HIS A 60 -5.74 0.88 -5.01
CA HIS A 60 -6.86 0.68 -5.93
C HIS A 60 -7.81 -0.40 -5.42
N ARG A 61 -9.02 -0.48 -6.01
CA ARG A 61 -9.99 -1.52 -5.71
C ARG A 61 -9.67 -2.75 -6.56
N GLU A 62 -9.69 -3.95 -5.98
CA GLU A 62 -9.41 -5.21 -6.71
C GLU A 62 -10.44 -5.47 -7.81
N ASN A 63 -11.66 -4.97 -7.64
CA ASN A 63 -12.78 -5.21 -8.54
C ASN A 63 -12.90 -4.20 -9.70
N GLU A 64 -11.85 -3.42 -10.01
CA GLU A 64 -11.80 -2.52 -11.18
C GLU A 64 -11.06 -3.11 -12.37
#